data_AF-A0A395VW01-F1
#
_entry.id   AF-A0A395VW01-F1
#
_cell.length_a   1.000
_cell.length_b   1.000
_cell.length_c   1.000
_cell.angle_alpha   90.00
_cell.angle_beta   90.00
_cell.angle_gamma   90.00
#
_symmetry.space_group_name_H-M   'P 1'
#
loop_
_entity.id
_entity.type
_entity.pdbx_description
1 polymer ?
#
loop_
_entity_poly.entity_id
_entity_poly.type
_entity_poly.pdbx_seq_one_letter_code
_entity_poly.pdbx_strand_id
1 'polypeptide(L)'
;MMMKKLLFSSLFLLGSLVSQAQHEYTIEGKVEGVKDGTLVSLFLLDGNVGSTVAMDTIQNGTFFFKRNAGEDGLDKLSLMCTRNDDFPSMSLEIYATPNARIKVTGTNTLIHTWTVDSPVKEQIEYNRFIEDSHDLWDEYQRLSIKARSLRSAPEAERKALRAKEDSISALISKREMKLMQELPVSNIWMDRLYKLSMSVKYNPNFSYKDETLALYNRMNEAQKTSITGQEITVNLFPPTVVKEGDKMADTELFDLDGKIHHLTDFNGKYILLDFWSSGCGPCIMALPEMKEIQEQYKERLTIISLSSDTKSRWKAASAKHEMTWQNLNDLKQTAGLYAKYGVRGIPNYVLISPEGKIMKMWSGYGKGSLKLKMRRYLDAVKHEMSITWQGNTKVVNYPVSESTNTDILEVKQVVLTDTATIVHFNAYYIPKYWIRVSPNCRLVDEKGEMYTLKKADGIKPGEHFYLPESGEAEFSLTFEPLSSSVQSFNFTEGTEKNDWQINGVRLNK
;
A
#
# COMPACT_ATOMS: atom_id res chain seq x y z
N MET A 1 -36.43 61.77 -16.75
CA MET A 1 -37.02 61.02 -15.61
C MET A 1 -36.19 59.76 -15.41
N MET A 2 -35.37 59.77 -14.36
CA MET A 2 -34.29 58.82 -14.04
C MET A 2 -34.80 57.56 -13.33
N MET A 3 -33.97 56.50 -13.38
CA MET A 3 -33.84 55.40 -12.41
C MET A 3 -35.02 54.42 -12.27
N LYS A 4 -34.91 53.24 -12.91
CA LYS A 4 -35.57 51.98 -12.48
C LYS A 4 -35.05 50.74 -13.23
N LYS A 5 -33.73 50.51 -13.29
CA LYS A 5 -33.15 49.23 -13.76
C LYS A 5 -31.80 48.96 -13.10
N LEU A 6 -31.79 48.65 -11.80
CA LEU A 6 -30.63 48.14 -11.06
C LEU A 6 -31.13 47.67 -9.69
N LEU A 7 -31.73 46.48 -9.60
CA LEU A 7 -32.09 45.87 -8.30
C LEU A 7 -32.27 44.35 -8.32
N PHE A 8 -32.11 43.66 -9.45
CA PHE A 8 -32.24 42.18 -9.52
C PHE A 8 -30.91 41.42 -9.58
N SER A 9 -29.77 42.11 -9.71
CA SER A 9 -28.44 41.47 -9.77
C SER A 9 -27.74 41.38 -8.41
N SER A 10 -28.23 42.09 -7.37
CA SER A 10 -27.64 42.07 -6.02
C SER A 10 -28.16 40.93 -5.14
N LEU A 11 -29.36 40.40 -5.42
CA LEU A 11 -29.98 39.35 -4.60
C LEU A 11 -29.32 37.97 -4.80
N PHE A 12 -28.84 37.67 -6.02
CA PHE A 12 -28.14 36.40 -6.31
C PHE A 12 -26.71 36.37 -5.76
N LEU A 13 -26.01 37.52 -5.70
CA LEU A 13 -24.68 37.65 -5.10
C LEU A 13 -24.71 37.59 -3.56
N LEU A 14 -25.75 38.12 -2.93
CA LEU A 14 -25.97 38.01 -1.48
C LEU A 14 -26.32 36.58 -1.06
N GLY A 15 -27.12 35.84 -1.84
CA GLY A 15 -27.44 34.44 -1.56
C GLY A 15 -26.23 33.50 -1.61
N SER A 16 -25.33 33.68 -2.58
CA SER A 16 -24.09 32.89 -2.67
C SER A 16 -23.09 33.20 -1.57
N LEU A 17 -22.98 34.47 -1.14
CA LEU A 17 -22.09 34.88 -0.04
C LEU A 17 -22.59 34.38 1.33
N VAL A 18 -23.91 34.39 1.56
CA VAL A 18 -24.52 33.87 2.79
C VAL A 18 -24.40 32.34 2.86
N SER A 19 -24.57 31.64 1.73
CA SER A 19 -24.40 30.18 1.65
C SER A 19 -22.95 29.75 1.88
N GLN A 20 -21.97 30.48 1.30
CA GLN A 20 -20.54 30.23 1.56
C GLN A 20 -20.16 30.50 3.02
N ALA A 21 -20.66 31.58 3.63
CA ALA A 21 -20.38 31.89 5.04
C ALA A 21 -20.93 30.82 6.02
N GLN A 22 -22.01 30.12 5.66
CA GLN A 22 -22.62 29.08 6.50
C GLN A 22 -21.86 27.76 6.51
N HIS A 23 -20.92 27.54 5.58
CA HIS A 23 -20.12 26.30 5.45
C HIS A 23 -18.67 26.46 5.94
N GLU A 24 -18.33 27.64 6.46
CA GLU A 24 -16.97 28.06 6.76
C GLU A 24 -16.59 27.81 8.23
N TYR A 25 -15.33 27.47 8.49
CA TYR A 25 -14.76 27.43 9.84
C TYR A 25 -13.40 28.14 9.87
N THR A 26 -12.97 28.53 11.07
CA THR A 26 -11.68 29.20 11.30
C THR A 26 -10.86 28.48 12.36
N ILE A 27 -9.53 28.45 12.17
CA ILE A 27 -8.57 27.96 13.15
C ILE A 27 -7.58 29.08 13.42
N GLU A 28 -7.54 29.58 14.65
CA GLU A 28 -6.62 30.60 15.12
C GLU A 28 -5.58 29.96 16.05
N GLY A 29 -4.30 30.16 15.76
CA GLY A 29 -3.20 29.63 16.56
C GLY A 29 -2.47 30.71 17.32
N LYS A 30 -2.21 30.47 18.61
CA LYS A 30 -1.28 31.24 19.44
C LYS A 30 -0.24 30.29 20.05
N VAL A 31 1.00 30.45 19.65
CA VAL A 31 2.10 29.55 20.04
C VAL A 31 3.28 30.34 20.58
N GLU A 32 3.72 29.94 21.77
CA GLU A 32 4.95 30.41 22.40
C GLU A 32 6.03 29.33 22.26
N GLY A 33 7.30 29.73 22.29
CA GLY A 33 8.41 28.76 22.19
C GLY A 33 8.60 28.11 20.81
N VAL A 34 7.94 28.62 19.77
CA VAL A 34 8.13 28.21 18.37
C VAL A 34 8.73 29.38 17.58
N LYS A 35 9.68 29.10 16.69
CA LYS A 35 10.37 30.12 15.89
C LYS A 35 9.41 30.76 14.90
N ASP A 36 9.40 32.09 14.84
CA ASP A 36 8.79 32.84 13.74
C ASP A 36 9.37 32.39 12.39
N GLY A 37 8.54 32.37 11.35
CA GLY A 37 8.89 31.80 10.05
C GLY A 37 8.67 30.28 9.94
N THR A 38 8.24 29.61 11.01
CA THR A 38 7.86 28.18 10.93
C THR A 38 6.59 28.02 10.09
N LEU A 39 6.66 27.19 9.04
CA LEU A 39 5.50 26.85 8.21
C LEU A 39 4.57 25.93 8.99
N VAL A 40 3.28 26.26 8.96
CA VAL A 40 2.18 25.47 9.50
C VAL A 40 1.31 25.04 8.32
N SER A 41 1.01 23.75 8.21
CA SER A 41 0.17 23.22 7.16
C SER A 41 -1.04 22.49 7.74
N LEU A 42 -2.17 22.61 7.05
CA LEU A 42 -3.36 21.79 7.29
C LEU A 42 -3.40 20.68 6.26
N PHE A 43 -3.45 19.46 6.76
CA PHE A 43 -3.61 18.25 5.98
C PHE A 43 -5.01 17.67 6.22
N LEU A 44 -5.84 17.59 5.19
CA LEU A 44 -7.18 17.00 5.28
C LEU A 44 -7.10 15.50 5.02
N LEU A 45 -7.73 14.70 5.88
CA LEU A 45 -7.97 13.28 5.66
C LEU A 45 -9.38 13.08 5.07
N ASP A 46 -9.44 12.32 3.97
CA ASP A 46 -10.66 11.90 3.28
C ASP A 46 -10.51 10.40 2.96
N GLY A 47 -11.18 9.57 3.78
CA GLY A 47 -10.91 8.14 3.87
C GLY A 47 -9.46 7.87 4.28
N ASN A 48 -8.79 6.99 3.53
CA ASN A 48 -7.40 6.60 3.76
C ASN A 48 -6.37 7.51 3.07
N VAL A 49 -6.81 8.60 2.43
CA VAL A 49 -5.92 9.54 1.74
C VAL A 49 -5.98 10.91 2.40
N GLY A 50 -4.84 11.59 2.46
CA GLY A 50 -4.88 13.02 2.75
C GLY A 50 -4.06 13.88 1.82
N SER A 51 -4.31 15.18 1.92
CA SER A 51 -3.68 16.21 1.10
C SER A 51 -3.51 17.49 1.89
N THR A 52 -2.43 18.22 1.65
CA THR A 52 -2.27 19.58 2.16
C THR A 52 -3.32 20.49 1.51
N VAL A 53 -4.18 21.10 2.33
CA VAL A 53 -5.30 21.95 1.89
C VAL A 53 -5.10 23.42 2.20
N ALA A 54 -4.21 23.74 3.14
CA ALA A 54 -3.81 25.12 3.44
C ALA A 54 -2.41 25.16 4.07
N MET A 55 -1.75 26.31 3.95
CA MET A 55 -0.49 26.60 4.61
C MET A 55 -0.50 28.05 5.09
N ASP A 56 0.13 28.28 6.24
CA ASP A 56 0.40 29.59 6.81
C ASP A 56 1.78 29.57 7.49
N THR A 57 2.26 30.71 7.96
CA THR A 57 3.55 30.83 8.63
C THR A 57 3.38 31.53 9.97
N ILE A 58 4.04 31.01 11.01
CA ILE A 58 4.01 31.65 12.33
C ILE A 58 4.66 33.02 12.26
N GLN A 59 3.90 34.06 12.63
CA GLN A 59 4.36 35.44 12.73
C GLN A 59 3.92 36.01 14.08
N ASN A 60 4.88 36.55 14.85
CA ASN A 60 4.66 37.01 16.22
C ASN A 60 3.93 35.97 17.09
N GLY A 61 4.31 34.69 16.94
CA GLY A 61 3.68 33.59 17.67
C GLY A 61 2.23 33.27 17.25
N THR A 62 1.76 33.73 16.09
CA THR A 62 0.38 33.48 15.63
C THR A 62 0.31 32.88 14.22
N PHE A 63 -0.75 32.12 13.94
CA PHE A 63 -1.11 31.63 12.60
C PHE A 63 -2.65 31.58 12.45
N PHE A 64 -3.15 31.57 11.23
CA PHE A 64 -4.59 31.59 10.95
C PHE A 64 -4.98 30.78 9.71
N PHE A 65 -6.06 30.00 9.84
CA PHE A 65 -6.70 29.32 8.73
C PHE A 65 -8.18 29.63 8.65
N LYS A 66 -8.67 29.68 7.42
CA LYS A 66 -10.06 29.90 7.07
C LYS A 66 -10.43 28.97 5.91
N ARG A 67 -11.44 28.12 6.09
CA ARG A 67 -11.78 27.10 5.07
C ARG A 67 -13.25 26.72 5.13
N ASN A 68 -13.79 26.26 3.99
CA ASN A 68 -15.09 25.61 3.93
C ASN A 68 -14.95 24.13 4.29
N ALA A 69 -15.87 23.63 5.13
CA ALA A 69 -16.01 22.21 5.41
C ALA A 69 -16.32 21.42 4.13
N GLY A 70 -15.88 20.16 4.10
CA GLY A 70 -16.22 19.22 3.04
C GLY A 70 -17.71 18.88 3.00
N GLU A 71 -18.09 18.10 1.98
CA GLU A 71 -19.49 17.73 1.72
C GLU A 71 -20.18 17.04 2.90
N ASP A 72 -19.42 16.26 3.69
CA ASP A 72 -19.93 15.55 4.86
C ASP A 72 -20.14 16.45 6.10
N GLY A 73 -19.75 17.73 6.02
CA GLY A 73 -19.94 18.71 7.10
C GLY A 73 -19.02 18.51 8.31
N LEU A 74 -18.10 17.55 8.27
CA LEU A 74 -17.09 17.31 9.30
C LEU A 74 -15.73 17.05 8.63
N ASP A 75 -14.79 17.97 8.85
CA ASP A 75 -13.42 17.81 8.39
C ASP A 75 -12.55 17.23 9.49
N LYS A 76 -11.78 16.19 9.14
CA LYS A 76 -10.70 15.63 9.97
C LYS A 76 -9.35 16.12 9.46
N LEU A 77 -8.72 17.01 10.21
CA LEU A 77 -7.49 17.70 9.83
C LEU A 77 -6.32 17.25 10.69
N SER A 78 -5.13 17.30 10.10
CA SER A 78 -3.85 17.26 10.81
C SER A 78 -3.14 18.59 10.61
N LEU A 79 -2.95 19.32 11.71
CA LEU A 79 -2.08 20.49 11.75
C LEU A 79 -0.64 20.01 11.93
N MET A 80 0.22 20.41 11.01
CA MET A 80 1.63 20.01 10.96
C MET A 80 2.50 21.26 10.91
N CYS A 81 3.65 21.23 11.58
CA CYS A 81 4.70 22.22 11.38
C CYS A 81 5.83 21.63 10.54
N THR A 82 6.66 22.48 9.93
CA THR A 82 7.87 22.03 9.20
C THR A 82 8.65 21.03 10.06
N ARG A 83 8.85 19.82 9.51
CA ARG A 83 9.62 18.76 10.16
C ARG A 83 11.11 19.09 10.11
N ASN A 84 11.58 19.92 11.04
CA ASN A 84 12.98 20.07 11.38
C ASN A 84 13.32 19.22 12.63
N ASP A 85 14.53 19.35 13.17
CA ASP A 85 14.97 18.59 14.34
C ASP A 85 14.21 18.94 15.64
N ASP A 86 13.47 20.05 15.67
CA ASP A 86 12.76 20.51 16.86
C ASP A 86 11.34 19.92 17.00
N PHE A 87 10.70 19.50 15.91
CA PHE A 87 9.31 18.98 15.91
C PHE A 87 9.24 17.44 15.90
N PRO A 88 8.30 16.80 16.62
CA PRO A 88 8.12 15.35 16.59
C PRO A 88 7.55 14.89 15.24
N SER A 89 7.62 13.60 14.95
CA SER A 89 6.99 13.02 13.76
C SER A 89 5.48 12.80 13.95
N MET A 90 4.80 13.77 14.56
CA MET A 90 3.39 13.73 14.93
C MET A 90 2.69 15.03 14.50
N SER A 91 1.37 15.03 14.49
CA SER A 91 0.51 16.16 14.16
C SER A 91 -0.52 16.40 15.26
N LEU A 92 -1.09 17.60 15.28
CA LEU A 92 -2.27 17.90 16.08
C LEU A 92 -3.52 17.60 15.25
N GLU A 93 -4.41 16.77 15.78
CA GLU A 93 -5.65 16.39 15.12
C GLU A 93 -6.74 17.43 15.43
N ILE A 94 -7.38 17.95 14.38
CA ILE A 94 -8.42 18.98 14.48
C ILE A 94 -9.67 18.51 13.73
N TYR A 95 -10.79 18.42 14.45
CA TYR A 95 -12.12 18.21 13.91
C TYR A 95 -12.82 19.56 13.75
N ALA A 96 -13.31 19.84 12.55
CA ALA A 96 -13.95 21.11 12.22
C ALA A 96 -15.29 20.91 11.53
N THR A 97 -16.31 21.65 11.98
CA THR A 97 -17.64 21.69 11.36
C THR A 97 -17.94 23.11 10.88
N PRO A 98 -18.90 23.30 9.95
CA PRO A 98 -19.38 24.62 9.59
C PRO A 98 -19.66 25.54 10.79
N ASN A 99 -19.26 26.80 10.66
CA ASN A 99 -19.34 27.88 11.64
C ASN A 99 -18.50 27.69 12.91
N ALA A 100 -17.66 26.64 12.99
CA ALA A 100 -16.77 26.45 14.13
C ALA A 100 -15.67 27.51 14.16
N ARG A 101 -15.41 28.05 15.35
CA ARG A 101 -14.26 28.89 15.66
C ARG A 101 -13.36 28.12 16.60
N ILE A 102 -12.21 27.69 16.10
CA ILE A 102 -11.29 26.80 16.78
C ILE A 102 -10.05 27.61 17.17
N LYS A 103 -9.59 27.44 18.41
CA LYS A 103 -8.36 28.07 18.91
C LYS A 103 -7.35 27.01 19.28
N VAL A 104 -6.13 27.18 18.81
CA VAL A 104 -5.00 26.30 19.10
C VAL A 104 -4.00 27.07 19.96
N THR A 105 -3.61 26.49 21.10
CA THR A 105 -2.58 27.08 21.97
C THR A 105 -1.45 26.09 22.22
N GLY A 106 -0.20 26.56 22.05
CA GLY A 106 1.00 25.77 22.31
C GLY A 106 2.10 26.59 22.98
N THR A 107 3.00 25.94 23.72
CA THR A 107 4.10 26.61 24.45
C THR A 107 5.49 26.06 24.12
N ASN A 108 5.55 25.09 23.20
CA ASN A 108 6.75 24.39 22.78
C ASN A 108 6.49 23.67 21.45
N THR A 109 7.46 22.91 20.94
CA THR A 109 7.37 22.19 19.66
C THR A 109 6.66 20.83 19.72
N LEU A 110 6.15 20.41 20.89
CA LEU A 110 5.40 19.17 21.07
C LEU A 110 3.95 19.34 20.58
N ILE A 111 3.81 19.40 19.26
CA ILE A 111 2.58 19.78 18.57
C ILE A 111 1.37 18.87 18.89
N HIS A 112 1.58 17.58 19.14
CA HIS A 112 0.49 16.62 19.35
C HIS A 112 -0.35 16.91 20.61
N THR A 113 0.25 17.61 21.58
CA THR A 113 -0.32 17.92 22.89
C THR A 113 -0.64 19.40 23.07
N TRP A 114 -0.61 20.18 21.99
CA TRP A 114 -1.16 21.53 21.97
C TRP A 114 -2.67 21.50 22.28
N THR A 115 -3.15 22.52 22.99
CA THR A 115 -4.55 22.62 23.38
C THR A 115 -5.40 23.09 22.22
N VAL A 116 -6.54 22.44 22.00
CA VAL A 116 -7.55 22.84 21.00
C VAL A 116 -8.84 23.20 21.72
N ASP A 117 -9.14 24.49 21.82
CA ASP A 117 -10.45 24.98 22.29
C ASP A 117 -11.40 25.06 21.08
N SER A 118 -12.47 24.26 21.12
CA SER A 118 -13.37 24.06 19.99
C SER A 118 -14.79 23.76 20.47
N PRO A 119 -15.83 24.31 19.81
CA PRO A 119 -17.22 23.94 20.06
C PRO A 119 -17.61 22.58 19.43
N VAL A 120 -16.72 21.97 18.64
CA VAL A 120 -16.99 20.72 17.91
C VAL A 120 -17.01 19.54 18.87
N LYS A 121 -18.10 18.77 18.89
CA LYS A 121 -18.30 17.66 19.84
C LYS A 121 -17.21 16.60 19.72
N GLU A 122 -16.86 16.26 18.49
CA GLU A 122 -15.80 15.32 18.14
C GLU A 122 -14.43 15.81 18.65
N GLN A 123 -14.15 17.11 18.55
CA GLN A 123 -12.91 17.67 19.10
C GLN A 123 -12.89 17.62 20.63
N ILE A 124 -14.00 17.96 21.29
CA ILE A 124 -14.10 17.91 22.75
C ILE A 124 -13.86 16.48 23.24
N GLU A 125 -14.44 15.48 22.57
CA GLU A 125 -14.21 14.08 22.91
C GLU A 125 -12.76 13.65 22.62
N TYR A 126 -12.20 14.02 21.47
CA TYR A 126 -10.81 13.74 21.13
C TYR A 126 -9.83 14.30 22.15
N ASN A 127 -10.05 15.55 22.60
CA ASN A 127 -9.25 16.21 23.61
C ASN A 127 -9.18 15.38 24.90
N ARG A 128 -10.28 14.76 25.33
CA ARG A 128 -10.30 13.90 26.54
C ARG A 128 -9.31 12.74 26.45
N PHE A 129 -9.18 12.12 25.28
CA PHE A 129 -8.20 11.04 25.06
C PHE A 129 -6.76 11.54 25.08
N ILE A 130 -6.50 12.73 24.54
CA ILE A 130 -5.17 13.34 24.57
C ILE A 130 -4.80 13.79 26.00
N GLU A 131 -5.73 14.41 26.71
CA GLU A 131 -5.55 14.93 28.07
C GLU A 131 -5.31 13.81 29.10
N ASP A 132 -6.02 12.69 29.00
CA ASP A 132 -5.86 11.52 29.89
C ASP A 132 -4.43 10.93 29.88
N SER A 133 -3.70 11.15 28.79
CA SER A 133 -2.32 10.69 28.61
C SER A 133 -1.36 11.80 28.19
N HIS A 134 -1.65 13.06 28.57
CA HIS A 134 -0.89 14.23 28.12
C HIS A 134 0.61 14.13 28.48
N ASP A 135 0.91 13.76 29.73
CA ASP A 135 2.26 13.53 30.24
C ASP A 135 3.03 12.49 29.41
N LEU A 136 2.37 11.38 29.09
CA LEU A 136 2.96 10.29 28.32
C LEU A 136 3.15 10.66 26.85
N TRP A 137 2.22 11.41 26.26
CA TRP A 137 2.37 11.92 24.89
C TRP A 137 3.49 12.95 24.78
N ASP A 138 3.68 13.80 25.78
CA ASP A 138 4.82 14.72 25.84
C ASP A 138 6.15 13.96 25.89
N GLU A 139 6.25 12.93 26.72
CA GLU A 139 7.45 12.08 26.78
C GLU A 139 7.68 11.35 25.45
N TYR A 140 6.63 10.76 24.87
CA TYR A 140 6.71 10.06 23.59
C TYR A 140 7.20 10.98 22.46
N GLN A 141 6.69 12.22 22.39
CA GLN A 141 7.13 13.20 21.40
C GLN A 141 8.62 13.56 21.59
N ARG A 142 9.09 13.73 22.83
CA ARG A 142 10.51 13.99 23.12
C ARG A 142 11.38 12.81 22.68
N LEU A 143 10.94 11.56 22.91
CA LEU A 143 11.63 10.38 22.40
C LEU A 143 11.64 10.33 20.88
N SER A 144 10.53 10.66 20.22
CA SER A 144 10.42 10.70 18.75
C SER A 144 11.37 11.73 18.13
N ILE A 145 11.53 12.89 18.76
CA ILE A 145 12.53 13.90 18.37
C ILE A 145 13.95 13.32 18.52
N LYS A 146 14.25 12.71 19.68
CA LYS A 146 15.54 12.07 19.94
C LYS A 146 15.84 10.91 18.98
N ALA A 147 14.82 10.16 18.55
CA ALA A 147 14.97 9.06 17.59
C ALA A 147 15.51 9.56 16.25
N ARG A 148 15.17 10.80 15.87
CA ARG A 148 15.67 11.41 14.63
C ARG A 148 17.17 11.69 14.68
N SER A 149 17.67 12.22 15.80
CA SER A 149 19.11 12.46 15.97
C SER A 149 19.93 11.18 16.11
N LEU A 150 19.30 10.08 16.53
CA LEU A 150 19.94 8.76 16.69
C LEU A 150 19.81 7.85 15.46
N ARG A 151 19.37 8.34 14.30
CA ARG A 151 19.19 7.50 13.09
C ARG A 151 20.46 6.77 12.66
N SER A 152 21.61 7.40 12.84
CA SER A 152 22.93 6.86 12.53
C SER A 152 23.66 6.27 13.74
N ALA A 153 23.01 6.21 14.90
CA ALA A 153 23.59 5.65 16.13
C ALA A 153 23.64 4.11 16.07
N PRO A 154 24.47 3.46 16.92
CA PRO A 154 24.55 2.01 17.02
C PRO A 154 23.18 1.36 17.26
N GLU A 155 22.97 0.14 16.75
CA GLU A 155 21.68 -0.57 16.88
C GLU A 155 21.23 -0.74 18.33
N ALA A 156 22.16 -0.97 19.26
CA ALA A 156 21.85 -1.12 20.68
C ALA A 156 21.17 0.14 21.25
N GLU A 157 21.64 1.33 20.88
CA GLU A 157 21.05 2.61 21.32
C GLU A 157 19.68 2.84 20.69
N ARG A 158 19.54 2.58 19.39
CA ARG A 158 18.26 2.70 18.69
C ARG A 158 17.22 1.73 19.26
N LYS A 159 17.63 0.49 19.56
CA LYS A 159 16.77 -0.52 20.18
C LYS A 159 16.35 -0.13 21.60
N ALA A 160 17.27 0.41 22.40
CA ALA A 160 16.95 0.89 23.75
C ALA A 160 15.95 2.06 23.73
N LEU A 161 16.04 2.96 22.74
CA LEU A 161 15.07 4.04 22.56
C LEU A 161 13.70 3.49 22.15
N ARG A 162 13.64 2.59 21.15
CA ARG A 162 12.40 1.94 20.70
C ARG A 162 11.70 1.22 21.85
N ALA A 163 12.45 0.51 22.70
CA ALA A 163 11.88 -0.15 23.88
C ALA A 163 11.21 0.83 24.87
N LYS A 164 11.72 2.05 25.00
CA LYS A 164 11.09 3.12 25.79
C LYS A 164 9.83 3.65 25.11
N GLU A 165 9.88 3.91 23.81
CA GLU A 165 8.70 4.30 23.01
C GLU A 165 7.59 3.25 23.11
N ASP A 166 7.93 1.97 22.97
CA ASP A 166 7.01 0.83 23.10
C ASP A 166 6.38 0.78 24.51
N SER A 167 7.19 0.97 25.56
CA SER A 167 6.70 1.00 26.94
C SER A 167 5.71 2.15 27.17
N ILE A 168 6.00 3.36 26.67
CA ILE A 168 5.10 4.51 26.82
C ILE A 168 3.82 4.29 26.02
N SER A 169 3.95 3.81 24.78
CA SER A 169 2.80 3.47 23.92
C SER A 169 1.88 2.44 24.59
N ALA A 170 2.44 1.43 25.27
CA ALA A 170 1.66 0.46 26.03
C ALA A 170 0.92 1.09 27.23
N LEU A 171 1.51 2.06 27.91
CA LEU A 171 0.86 2.80 29.00
C LEU A 171 -0.27 3.71 28.49
N ILE A 172 -0.03 4.42 27.39
CA ILE A 172 -1.06 5.22 26.70
C ILE A 172 -2.24 4.32 26.31
N SER A 173 -1.97 3.20 25.64
CA SER A 173 -3.00 2.22 25.24
C SER A 173 -3.80 1.74 26.45
N LYS A 174 -3.13 1.49 27.58
CA LYS A 174 -3.77 1.06 28.83
C LYS A 174 -4.71 2.13 29.39
N ARG A 175 -4.27 3.39 29.47
CA ARG A 175 -5.10 4.49 29.99
C ARG A 175 -6.28 4.75 29.07
N GLU A 176 -6.02 4.77 27.76
CA GLU A 176 -7.04 4.88 26.72
C GLU A 176 -8.13 3.81 26.84
N MET A 177 -7.78 2.52 26.91
CA MET A 177 -8.77 1.46 27.02
C MET A 177 -9.62 1.59 28.29
N LYS A 178 -9.04 2.04 29.41
CA LYS A 178 -9.78 2.29 30.65
C LYS A 178 -10.80 3.41 30.44
N LEU A 179 -10.38 4.53 29.85
CA LEU A 179 -11.30 5.62 29.50
C LEU A 179 -12.39 5.13 28.54
N MET A 180 -12.02 4.35 27.52
CA MET A 180 -12.95 3.78 26.56
C MET A 180 -14.01 2.91 27.23
N GLN A 181 -13.71 2.17 28.30
CA GLN A 181 -14.68 1.34 29.04
C GLN A 181 -15.80 2.18 29.68
N GLU A 182 -15.50 3.41 30.09
CA GLU A 182 -16.44 4.30 30.78
C GLU A 182 -17.24 5.18 29.79
N LEU A 183 -16.68 5.42 28.60
CA LEU A 183 -17.31 6.26 27.57
C LEU A 183 -18.34 5.51 26.71
N PRO A 184 -19.39 6.21 26.21
CA PRO A 184 -20.26 5.66 25.18
C PRO A 184 -19.50 5.49 23.85
N VAL A 185 -19.95 4.54 23.02
CA VAL A 185 -19.36 4.30 21.70
C VAL A 185 -19.77 5.42 20.74
N SER A 186 -18.81 6.28 20.39
CA SER A 186 -18.90 7.38 19.42
C SER A 186 -18.01 7.12 18.19
N ASN A 187 -18.00 8.04 17.22
CA ASN A 187 -17.05 7.98 16.10
C ASN A 187 -15.59 8.16 16.55
N ILE A 188 -15.32 9.07 17.49
CA ILE A 188 -13.97 9.26 18.05
C ILE A 188 -13.50 8.02 18.80
N TRP A 189 -14.39 7.44 19.59
CA TRP A 189 -14.13 6.18 20.28
C TRP A 189 -13.82 5.06 19.29
N MET A 190 -14.56 4.95 18.17
CA MET A 190 -14.29 3.96 17.13
C MET A 190 -12.95 4.21 16.43
N ASP A 191 -12.57 5.46 16.19
CA ASP A 191 -11.24 5.81 15.66
C ASP A 191 -10.11 5.35 16.60
N ARG A 192 -10.31 5.43 17.93
CA ARG A 192 -9.37 4.87 18.92
C ARG A 192 -9.34 3.35 18.87
N LEU A 193 -10.51 2.70 18.81
CA LEU A 193 -10.59 1.24 18.69
C LEU A 193 -9.93 0.73 17.40
N TYR A 194 -10.06 1.48 16.29
CA TYR A 194 -9.38 1.18 15.04
C TYR A 194 -7.86 1.13 15.23
N LYS A 195 -7.26 2.14 15.89
CA LYS A 195 -5.82 2.15 16.21
C LYS A 195 -5.39 0.94 17.07
N LEU A 196 -6.19 0.58 18.08
CA LEU A 196 -5.94 -0.62 18.90
C LEU A 196 -6.04 -1.91 18.07
N SER A 197 -7.04 -2.03 17.19
CA SER A 197 -7.22 -3.18 16.30
C SER A 197 -6.05 -3.34 15.32
N MET A 198 -5.48 -2.25 14.81
CA MET A 198 -4.26 -2.28 13.99
C MET A 198 -3.06 -2.82 14.77
N SER A 199 -2.93 -2.46 16.05
CA SER A 199 -1.89 -3.02 16.92
C SER A 199 -2.07 -4.53 17.10
N VAL A 200 -3.30 -5.02 17.29
CA VAL A 200 -3.59 -6.47 17.32
C VAL A 200 -3.14 -7.15 16.02
N LYS A 201 -3.38 -6.53 14.86
CA LYS A 201 -3.05 -7.11 13.55
C LYS A 201 -1.56 -7.11 13.24
N TYR A 202 -0.87 -6.01 13.51
CA TYR A 202 0.49 -5.78 13.00
C TYR A 202 1.59 -5.90 14.06
N ASN A 203 1.25 -5.84 15.35
CA ASN A 203 2.21 -5.99 16.43
C ASN A 203 2.01 -7.34 17.15
N PRO A 204 2.82 -8.38 16.85
CA PRO A 204 2.71 -9.68 17.47
C PRO A 204 2.96 -9.68 18.99
N ASN A 205 3.57 -8.61 19.53
CA ASN A 205 3.84 -8.45 20.95
C ASN A 205 2.78 -7.59 21.66
N PHE A 206 1.71 -7.18 20.99
CA PHE A 206 0.66 -6.36 21.59
C PHE A 206 -0.12 -7.17 22.64
N SER A 207 0.02 -6.79 23.90
CA SER A 207 -0.48 -7.59 25.04
C SER A 207 -1.98 -7.44 25.32
N TYR A 208 -2.66 -6.49 24.68
CA TYR A 208 -4.04 -6.12 25.02
C TYR A 208 -5.09 -6.60 24.02
N LYS A 209 -4.88 -7.79 23.44
CA LYS A 209 -5.78 -8.35 22.43
C LYS A 209 -7.17 -8.61 22.99
N ASP A 210 -7.27 -9.20 24.18
CA ASP A 210 -8.55 -9.59 24.79
C ASP A 210 -9.36 -8.37 25.23
N GLU A 211 -8.70 -7.34 25.77
CA GLU A 211 -9.32 -6.07 26.12
C GLU A 211 -9.82 -5.32 24.89
N THR A 212 -9.06 -5.37 23.79
CA THR A 212 -9.49 -4.81 22.50
C THR A 212 -10.74 -5.53 21.97
N LEU A 213 -10.80 -6.86 22.08
CA LEU A 213 -11.98 -7.65 21.73
C LEU A 213 -13.19 -7.32 22.63
N ALA A 214 -12.97 -7.11 23.93
CA ALA A 214 -14.03 -6.71 24.86
C ALA A 214 -14.61 -5.33 24.50
N LEU A 215 -13.77 -4.37 24.07
CA LEU A 215 -14.23 -3.09 23.54
C LEU A 215 -15.04 -3.27 22.26
N TYR A 216 -14.54 -4.06 21.29
CA TYR A 216 -15.26 -4.35 20.05
C TYR A 216 -16.69 -4.89 20.30
N ASN A 217 -16.87 -5.76 21.29
CA ASN A 217 -18.18 -6.32 21.63
C ASN A 217 -19.19 -5.30 22.16
N ARG A 218 -18.77 -4.08 22.50
CA ARG A 218 -19.66 -2.98 22.89
C ARG A 218 -20.26 -2.24 21.70
N MET A 219 -19.71 -2.42 20.49
CA MET A 219 -20.27 -1.84 19.28
C MET A 219 -21.59 -2.52 18.92
N ASN A 220 -22.60 -1.74 18.57
CA ASN A 220 -23.84 -2.27 17.99
C ASN A 220 -23.65 -2.63 16.50
N GLU A 221 -24.66 -3.24 15.89
CA GLU A 221 -24.58 -3.69 14.49
C GLU A 221 -24.42 -2.53 13.49
N ALA A 222 -25.09 -1.39 13.71
CA ALA A 222 -24.90 -0.21 12.85
C ALA A 222 -23.46 0.30 12.89
N GLN A 223 -22.83 0.28 14.07
CA GLN A 223 -21.43 0.66 14.26
C GLN A 223 -20.48 -0.36 13.60
N LYS A 224 -20.71 -1.67 13.76
CA LYS A 224 -19.90 -2.72 13.12
C LYS A 224 -19.99 -2.71 11.59
N THR A 225 -21.14 -2.32 11.05
CA THR A 225 -21.37 -2.22 9.60
C THR A 225 -20.89 -0.89 8.99
N SER A 226 -20.56 0.12 9.80
CA SER A 226 -19.88 1.34 9.32
C SER A 226 -18.51 1.03 8.72
N ILE A 227 -17.95 1.94 7.92
CA ILE A 227 -16.62 1.76 7.31
C ILE A 227 -15.55 1.43 8.38
N THR A 228 -15.43 2.29 9.40
CA THR A 228 -14.47 2.09 10.49
C THR A 228 -14.73 0.77 11.24
N GLY A 229 -16.00 0.41 11.46
CA GLY A 229 -16.37 -0.85 12.10
C GLY A 229 -16.00 -2.10 11.30
N GLN A 230 -16.14 -2.04 9.97
CA GLN A 230 -15.70 -3.12 9.08
C GLN A 230 -14.17 -3.25 9.10
N GLU A 231 -13.44 -2.14 9.08
CA GLU A 231 -11.97 -2.16 9.19
C GLU A 231 -11.49 -2.70 10.54
N ILE A 232 -12.12 -2.30 11.65
CA ILE A 232 -11.88 -2.90 12.98
C ILE A 232 -12.14 -4.40 12.95
N THR A 233 -13.28 -4.82 12.36
CA THR A 233 -13.65 -6.24 12.26
C THR A 233 -12.61 -7.03 11.49
N VAL A 234 -12.15 -6.53 10.33
CA VAL A 234 -11.10 -7.17 9.53
C VAL A 234 -9.77 -7.22 10.28
N ASN A 235 -9.44 -6.23 11.10
CA ASN A 235 -8.21 -6.25 11.87
C ASN A 235 -8.21 -7.28 13.00
N LEU A 236 -9.35 -7.44 13.68
CA LEU A 236 -9.52 -8.40 14.78
C LEU A 236 -9.80 -9.83 14.29
N PHE A 237 -10.50 -9.96 13.16
CA PHE A 237 -10.93 -11.20 12.54
C PHE A 237 -10.55 -11.20 11.05
N PRO A 238 -9.25 -11.26 10.71
CA PRO A 238 -8.81 -11.18 9.32
C PRO A 238 -9.41 -12.31 8.48
N PRO A 239 -9.94 -12.01 7.28
CA PRO A 239 -10.52 -13.03 6.41
C PRO A 239 -9.44 -13.98 5.90
N THR A 240 -9.87 -15.15 5.41
CA THR A 240 -9.00 -16.01 4.60
C THR A 240 -8.58 -15.25 3.34
N VAL A 241 -7.27 -15.13 3.14
CA VAL A 241 -6.67 -14.44 2.00
C VAL A 241 -6.49 -15.42 0.85
N VAL A 242 -6.92 -15.02 -0.35
CA VAL A 242 -6.66 -15.78 -1.59
C VAL A 242 -5.19 -15.74 -1.98
N LYS A 243 -4.70 -16.82 -2.58
CA LYS A 243 -3.31 -16.99 -3.00
C LYS A 243 -3.22 -17.34 -4.48
N GLU A 244 -2.02 -17.25 -5.03
CA GLU A 244 -1.72 -17.84 -6.34
C GLU A 244 -2.15 -19.31 -6.36
N GLY A 245 -2.91 -19.70 -7.38
CA GLY A 245 -3.53 -21.02 -7.48
C GLY A 245 -4.99 -21.09 -7.05
N ASP A 246 -5.47 -20.17 -6.22
CA ASP A 246 -6.87 -20.16 -5.77
C ASP A 246 -7.81 -19.63 -6.86
N LYS A 247 -9.12 -19.86 -6.66
CA LYS A 247 -10.15 -19.09 -7.39
C LYS A 247 -10.16 -17.65 -6.88
N MET A 248 -10.43 -16.70 -7.77
CA MET A 248 -10.55 -15.30 -7.42
C MET A 248 -11.64 -15.07 -6.36
N ALA A 249 -11.39 -14.16 -5.43
CA ALA A 249 -12.40 -13.72 -4.46
C ALA A 249 -13.26 -12.64 -5.10
N ASP A 250 -14.57 -12.76 -4.96
CA ASP A 250 -15.51 -11.84 -5.60
C ASP A 250 -16.47 -11.20 -4.58
N THR A 251 -17.12 -10.11 -5.00
CA THR A 251 -18.16 -9.36 -4.28
C THR A 251 -18.86 -8.40 -5.25
N GLU A 252 -19.95 -7.79 -4.81
CA GLU A 252 -20.56 -6.66 -5.53
C GLU A 252 -19.59 -5.49 -5.63
N LEU A 253 -19.37 -5.02 -6.86
CA LEU A 253 -18.51 -3.90 -7.21
C LEU A 253 -19.32 -2.84 -7.95
N PHE A 254 -19.19 -1.58 -7.55
CA PHE A 254 -19.85 -0.46 -8.20
C PHE A 254 -18.93 0.16 -9.25
N ASP A 255 -19.48 0.51 -10.41
CA ASP A 255 -18.82 1.40 -11.38
C ASP A 255 -19.13 2.88 -11.11
N LEU A 256 -18.57 3.77 -11.96
CA LEU A 256 -18.72 5.21 -11.82
C LEU A 256 -20.17 5.70 -11.97
N ASP A 257 -21.01 4.94 -12.67
CA ASP A 257 -22.44 5.20 -12.84
C ASP A 257 -23.29 4.58 -11.72
N GLY A 258 -22.67 3.78 -10.85
CA GLY A 258 -23.30 3.08 -9.74
C GLY A 258 -23.94 1.75 -10.12
N LYS A 259 -23.68 1.24 -11.33
CA LYS A 259 -24.10 -0.11 -11.72
C LYS A 259 -23.22 -1.14 -11.02
N ILE A 260 -23.85 -2.24 -10.63
CA ILE A 260 -23.21 -3.36 -9.95
C ILE A 260 -22.61 -4.30 -11.00
N HIS A 261 -21.39 -4.74 -10.73
CA HIS A 261 -20.62 -5.75 -11.44
C HIS A 261 -20.01 -6.74 -10.44
N HIS A 262 -19.54 -7.88 -10.94
CA HIS A 262 -18.74 -8.86 -10.23
C HIS A 262 -17.47 -9.14 -11.05
N LEU A 263 -16.38 -9.55 -10.41
CA LEU A 263 -15.18 -9.99 -11.14
C LEU A 263 -15.50 -11.18 -12.06
N THR A 264 -16.42 -12.07 -11.66
CA THR A 264 -16.87 -13.20 -12.48
C THR A 264 -17.56 -12.80 -13.77
N ASP A 265 -18.08 -11.57 -13.87
CA ASP A 265 -18.71 -11.06 -15.09
C ASP A 265 -17.68 -10.91 -16.23
N PHE A 266 -16.39 -10.88 -15.89
CA PHE A 266 -15.27 -10.72 -16.83
C PHE A 266 -14.52 -12.02 -17.13
N ASN A 267 -15.06 -13.17 -16.71
CA ASN A 267 -14.52 -14.48 -17.10
C ASN A 267 -14.48 -14.66 -18.63
N GLY A 268 -13.62 -15.57 -19.08
CA GLY A 268 -13.37 -15.82 -20.52
C GLY A 268 -12.24 -14.98 -21.11
N LYS A 269 -11.80 -13.92 -20.42
CA LYS A 269 -10.54 -13.21 -20.67
C LYS A 269 -9.66 -13.28 -19.43
N TYR A 270 -8.35 -13.06 -19.62
CA TYR A 270 -7.49 -12.76 -18.48
C TYR A 270 -8.00 -11.47 -17.80
N ILE A 271 -7.86 -11.38 -16.48
CA ILE A 271 -8.16 -10.16 -15.73
C ILE A 271 -6.86 -9.68 -15.08
N LEU A 272 -6.52 -8.41 -15.30
CA LEU A 272 -5.51 -7.72 -14.49
C LEU A 272 -6.24 -6.84 -13.49
N LEU A 273 -6.38 -7.32 -12.26
CA LEU A 273 -6.96 -6.59 -11.15
C LEU A 273 -5.88 -5.71 -10.51
N ASP A 274 -6.12 -4.40 -10.45
CA ASP A 274 -5.22 -3.36 -9.94
C ASP A 274 -5.83 -2.68 -8.71
N PHE A 275 -5.24 -2.89 -7.55
CA PHE A 275 -5.62 -2.22 -6.31
C PHE A 275 -4.89 -0.88 -6.21
N TRP A 276 -5.66 0.21 -6.25
CA TRP A 276 -5.12 1.56 -6.31
C TRP A 276 -5.86 2.58 -5.41
N SER A 277 -5.25 3.76 -5.26
CA SER A 277 -5.86 4.93 -4.63
C SER A 277 -5.35 6.20 -5.30
N SER A 278 -6.16 7.24 -5.34
CA SER A 278 -5.78 8.58 -5.83
C SER A 278 -4.66 9.23 -5.01
N GLY A 279 -4.46 8.80 -3.76
CA GLY A 279 -3.36 9.23 -2.90
C GLY A 279 -2.02 8.56 -3.19
N CYS A 280 -2.01 7.52 -4.03
CA CYS A 280 -0.84 6.69 -4.27
C CYS A 280 -0.07 7.17 -5.52
N GLY A 281 1.05 7.86 -5.31
CA GLY A 281 1.92 8.34 -6.39
C GLY A 281 2.31 7.25 -7.41
N PRO A 282 2.85 6.10 -6.97
CA PRO A 282 3.17 4.99 -7.88
C PRO A 282 1.98 4.42 -8.66
N CYS A 283 0.77 4.43 -8.09
CA CYS A 283 -0.44 4.01 -8.77
C CYS A 283 -0.76 4.95 -9.94
N ILE A 284 -0.69 6.28 -9.70
CA ILE A 284 -0.89 7.28 -10.76
C ILE A 284 0.14 7.15 -11.88
N MET A 285 1.40 6.84 -11.54
CA MET A 285 2.46 6.62 -12.54
C MET A 285 2.23 5.37 -13.41
N ALA A 286 1.42 4.41 -12.97
CA ALA A 286 1.11 3.19 -13.71
C ALA A 286 0.00 3.37 -14.77
N LEU A 287 -0.88 4.36 -14.58
CA LEU A 287 -2.07 4.56 -15.43
C LEU A 287 -1.78 4.68 -16.94
N PRO A 288 -0.75 5.42 -17.41
CA PRO A 288 -0.44 5.47 -18.83
C PRO A 288 -0.07 4.09 -19.41
N GLU A 289 0.69 3.31 -18.66
CA GLU A 289 1.09 1.97 -19.08
C GLU A 289 -0.10 1.00 -19.10
N MET A 290 -1.01 1.13 -18.13
CA MET A 290 -2.27 0.37 -18.09
C MET A 290 -3.16 0.67 -19.31
N LYS A 291 -3.24 1.94 -19.74
CA LYS A 291 -3.99 2.33 -20.94
C LYS A 291 -3.43 1.65 -22.20
N GLU A 292 -2.11 1.60 -22.34
CA GLU A 292 -1.45 0.92 -23.46
C GLU A 292 -1.66 -0.60 -23.42
N ILE A 293 -1.56 -1.22 -22.24
CA ILE A 293 -1.81 -2.66 -22.04
C ILE A 293 -3.26 -3.00 -22.40
N GLN A 294 -4.23 -2.21 -21.95
CA GLN A 294 -5.65 -2.43 -22.23
C GLN A 294 -5.90 -2.43 -23.74
N GLU A 295 -5.33 -1.50 -24.49
CA GLU A 295 -5.50 -1.45 -25.95
C GLU A 295 -4.79 -2.62 -26.64
N GLN A 296 -3.53 -2.89 -26.26
CA GLN A 296 -2.73 -3.96 -26.86
C GLN A 296 -3.38 -5.35 -26.68
N TYR A 297 -3.97 -5.62 -25.51
CA TYR A 297 -4.50 -6.93 -25.16
C TYR A 297 -6.03 -6.98 -25.07
N LYS A 298 -6.77 -6.00 -25.60
CA LYS A 298 -8.23 -5.88 -25.44
C LYS A 298 -9.04 -7.15 -25.75
N GLU A 299 -8.57 -7.97 -26.69
CA GLU A 299 -9.25 -9.23 -27.05
C GLU A 299 -9.01 -10.37 -26.05
N ARG A 300 -7.95 -10.29 -25.25
CA ARG A 300 -7.53 -11.36 -24.32
C ARG A 300 -7.51 -10.94 -22.85
N LEU A 301 -7.48 -9.65 -22.56
CA LEU A 301 -7.30 -9.08 -21.23
C LEU A 301 -8.35 -8.00 -20.95
N THR A 302 -8.88 -8.03 -19.73
CA THR A 302 -9.65 -6.95 -19.13
C THR A 302 -8.88 -6.40 -17.93
N ILE A 303 -8.58 -5.11 -17.94
CA ILE A 303 -8.05 -4.43 -16.76
C ILE A 303 -9.22 -3.98 -15.88
N ILE A 304 -9.14 -4.31 -14.59
CA ILE A 304 -10.07 -3.86 -13.56
C ILE A 304 -9.29 -3.12 -12.47
N SER A 305 -9.47 -1.82 -12.34
CA SER A 305 -8.88 -1.04 -11.26
C SER A 305 -9.87 -0.94 -10.09
N LEU A 306 -9.48 -1.39 -8.90
CA LEU A 306 -10.27 -1.34 -7.67
C LEU A 306 -9.73 -0.27 -6.72
N SER A 307 -10.53 0.77 -6.49
CA SER A 307 -10.15 1.87 -5.60
C SER A 307 -10.47 1.58 -4.14
N SER A 308 -9.57 2.00 -3.23
CA SER A 308 -9.85 2.07 -1.78
C SER A 308 -10.34 3.45 -1.32
N ASP A 309 -10.51 4.39 -2.24
CA ASP A 309 -10.94 5.76 -1.91
C ASP A 309 -12.43 5.82 -1.58
N THR A 310 -12.85 6.91 -0.94
CA THR A 310 -14.26 7.28 -0.81
C THR A 310 -14.91 7.48 -2.18
N LYS A 311 -16.23 7.32 -2.25
CA LYS A 311 -16.97 7.39 -3.52
C LYS A 311 -16.74 8.69 -4.28
N SER A 312 -16.77 9.83 -3.59
CA SER A 312 -16.56 11.16 -4.17
C SER A 312 -15.15 11.29 -4.76
N ARG A 313 -14.14 10.94 -3.97
CA ARG A 313 -12.73 11.02 -4.35
C ARG A 313 -12.38 10.09 -5.50
N TRP A 314 -12.84 8.84 -5.43
CA TRP A 314 -12.67 7.86 -6.49
C TRP A 314 -13.25 8.38 -7.82
N LYS A 315 -14.48 8.91 -7.83
CA LYS A 315 -15.08 9.50 -9.05
C LYS A 315 -14.28 10.67 -9.58
N ALA A 316 -13.88 11.61 -8.70
CA ALA A 316 -13.10 12.77 -9.08
C ALA A 316 -11.73 12.40 -9.68
N ALA A 317 -11.03 11.45 -9.06
CA ALA A 317 -9.73 10.96 -9.54
C ALA A 317 -9.86 10.21 -10.86
N SER A 318 -10.89 9.37 -11.01
CA SER A 318 -11.16 8.62 -12.24
C SER A 318 -11.39 9.55 -13.44
N ALA A 319 -12.16 10.63 -13.24
CA ALA A 319 -12.37 11.65 -14.26
C ALA A 319 -11.07 12.43 -14.55
N LYS A 320 -10.34 12.86 -13.51
CA LYS A 320 -9.09 13.61 -13.64
C LYS A 320 -8.01 12.85 -14.43
N HIS A 321 -7.95 11.53 -14.26
CA HIS A 321 -6.94 10.68 -14.90
C HIS A 321 -7.46 9.95 -16.14
N GLU A 322 -8.66 10.31 -16.63
CA GLU A 322 -9.27 9.75 -17.84
C GLU A 322 -9.24 8.21 -17.85
N MET A 323 -9.60 7.60 -16.73
CA MET A 323 -9.61 6.14 -16.59
C MET A 323 -10.83 5.57 -17.33
N THR A 324 -10.61 5.08 -18.56
CA THR A 324 -11.66 4.62 -19.47
C THR A 324 -11.93 3.11 -19.41
N TRP A 325 -11.14 2.34 -18.67
CA TRP A 325 -11.35 0.90 -18.47
C TRP A 325 -12.25 0.65 -17.24
N GLN A 326 -12.47 -0.63 -16.91
CA GLN A 326 -13.27 -1.00 -15.75
C GLN A 326 -12.61 -0.48 -14.48
N ASN A 327 -13.19 0.57 -13.91
CA ASN A 327 -12.74 1.17 -12.68
C ASN A 327 -13.89 1.04 -11.69
N LEU A 328 -13.64 0.33 -10.60
CA LEU A 328 -14.65 -0.20 -9.70
C LEU A 328 -14.31 0.12 -8.25
N ASN A 329 -15.31 0.06 -7.37
CA ASN A 329 -15.17 0.28 -5.93
C ASN A 329 -16.18 -0.60 -5.18
N ASP A 330 -15.77 -1.27 -4.10
CA ASP A 330 -16.68 -2.09 -3.27
C ASP A 330 -17.36 -1.28 -2.14
N LEU A 331 -17.02 0.01 -2.04
CA LEU A 331 -17.45 0.98 -1.02
C LEU A 331 -17.12 0.56 0.41
N LYS A 332 -16.14 -0.34 0.58
CA LYS A 332 -15.65 -0.84 1.89
C LYS A 332 -14.20 -0.45 2.15
N GLN A 333 -13.63 0.41 1.30
CA GLN A 333 -12.23 0.86 1.38
C GLN A 333 -11.28 -0.33 1.53
N THR A 334 -10.56 -0.44 2.65
CA THR A 334 -9.59 -1.52 2.86
C THR A 334 -10.21 -2.79 3.46
N ALA A 335 -11.45 -2.74 3.95
CA ALA A 335 -12.13 -3.87 4.59
C ALA A 335 -12.77 -4.86 3.59
N GLY A 336 -12.94 -4.47 2.33
CA GLY A 336 -13.56 -5.29 1.29
C GLY A 336 -12.59 -6.25 0.59
N LEU A 337 -12.53 -6.21 -0.74
CA LEU A 337 -11.64 -7.09 -1.51
C LEU A 337 -10.17 -6.86 -1.17
N TYR A 338 -9.77 -5.65 -0.79
CA TYR A 338 -8.43 -5.38 -0.27
C TYR A 338 -8.02 -6.37 0.83
N ALA A 339 -8.91 -6.65 1.78
CA ALA A 339 -8.68 -7.60 2.85
C ALA A 339 -8.65 -9.05 2.34
N LYS A 340 -9.59 -9.44 1.46
CA LYS A 340 -9.65 -10.80 0.89
C LYS A 340 -8.45 -11.15 0.01
N TYR A 341 -7.85 -10.17 -0.66
CA TYR A 341 -6.63 -10.33 -1.45
C TYR A 341 -5.35 -10.07 -0.63
N GLY A 342 -5.48 -9.76 0.67
CA GLY A 342 -4.34 -9.55 1.55
C GLY A 342 -3.45 -8.37 1.13
N VAL A 343 -4.04 -7.32 0.55
CA VAL A 343 -3.31 -6.15 0.06
C VAL A 343 -2.71 -5.39 1.23
N ARG A 344 -1.38 -5.29 1.25
CA ARG A 344 -0.60 -4.60 2.30
C ARG A 344 0.12 -3.33 1.81
N GLY A 345 0.08 -3.08 0.51
CA GLY A 345 0.72 -1.95 -0.14
C GLY A 345 0.20 -1.82 -1.56
N ILE A 346 0.11 -0.58 -2.04
CA ILE A 346 -0.42 -0.25 -3.36
C ILE A 346 0.64 0.47 -4.23
N PRO A 347 0.62 0.28 -5.56
CA PRO A 347 -0.32 -0.57 -6.28
C PRO A 347 -0.08 -2.06 -5.98
N ASN A 348 -1.14 -2.85 -6.03
CA ASN A 348 -1.09 -4.31 -5.94
C ASN A 348 -1.82 -4.87 -7.15
N TYR A 349 -1.26 -5.88 -7.79
CA TYR A 349 -1.78 -6.42 -9.03
C TYR A 349 -2.00 -7.91 -8.88
N VAL A 350 -3.11 -8.37 -9.45
CA VAL A 350 -3.47 -9.79 -9.52
C VAL A 350 -3.80 -10.12 -10.96
N LEU A 351 -3.03 -11.03 -11.56
CA LEU A 351 -3.34 -11.60 -12.86
C LEU A 351 -4.17 -12.87 -12.65
N ILE A 352 -5.34 -12.91 -13.29
CA ILE A 352 -6.33 -13.99 -13.16
C ILE A 352 -6.58 -14.59 -14.55
N SER A 353 -6.68 -15.91 -14.61
CA SER A 353 -6.93 -16.65 -15.85
C SER A 353 -8.39 -16.50 -16.33
N PRO A 354 -8.69 -16.84 -17.60
CA PRO A 354 -10.07 -16.87 -18.12
C PRO A 354 -11.07 -17.71 -17.31
N GLU A 355 -10.58 -18.71 -16.58
CA GLU A 355 -11.38 -19.59 -15.72
C GLU A 355 -11.52 -19.05 -14.28
N GLY A 356 -11.06 -17.83 -14.01
CA GLY A 356 -11.13 -17.18 -12.70
C GLY A 356 -10.11 -17.71 -11.70
N LYS A 357 -8.97 -18.27 -12.14
CA LYS A 357 -7.89 -18.76 -11.25
C LYS A 357 -6.79 -17.70 -11.12
N ILE A 358 -6.35 -17.41 -9.91
CA ILE A 358 -5.25 -16.48 -9.67
C ILE A 358 -3.94 -17.10 -10.17
N MET A 359 -3.31 -16.45 -11.14
CA MET A 359 -2.05 -16.89 -11.73
C MET A 359 -0.85 -16.24 -11.07
N LYS A 360 -0.94 -14.93 -10.79
CA LYS A 360 0.15 -14.18 -10.21
C LYS A 360 -0.34 -13.02 -9.36
N MET A 361 0.35 -12.74 -8.26
CA MET A 361 0.14 -11.58 -7.40
C MET A 361 1.46 -10.83 -7.20
N TRP A 362 1.46 -9.51 -7.29
CA TRP A 362 2.65 -8.69 -7.00
C TRP A 362 2.28 -7.29 -6.52
N SER A 363 3.23 -6.60 -5.88
CA SER A 363 3.03 -5.24 -5.37
C SER A 363 4.13 -4.30 -5.86
N GLY A 364 3.81 -3.01 -5.95
CA GLY A 364 4.69 -1.98 -6.44
C GLY A 364 4.63 -1.82 -7.95
N TYR A 365 5.16 -0.70 -8.43
CA TYR A 365 5.24 -0.38 -9.85
C TYR A 365 6.57 0.32 -10.14
N GLY A 366 7.23 -0.12 -11.21
CA GLY A 366 8.30 0.61 -11.89
C GLY A 366 7.95 0.81 -13.36
N LYS A 367 8.41 1.90 -13.97
CA LYS A 367 8.12 2.21 -15.38
C LYS A 367 8.51 1.03 -16.30
N GLY A 368 7.56 0.52 -17.09
CA GLY A 368 7.75 -0.60 -18.03
C GLY A 368 7.55 -1.99 -17.41
N SER A 369 7.39 -2.08 -16.09
CA SER A 369 7.29 -3.38 -15.40
C SER A 369 5.99 -4.13 -15.71
N LEU A 370 4.89 -3.43 -15.97
CA LEU A 370 3.59 -4.06 -16.23
C LEU A 370 3.54 -4.67 -17.62
N LYS A 371 3.98 -3.94 -18.65
CA LYS A 371 4.07 -4.42 -20.03
C LYS A 371 4.96 -5.65 -20.13
N LEU A 372 6.09 -5.65 -19.41
CA LEU A 372 6.99 -6.80 -19.35
C LEU A 372 6.28 -8.02 -18.77
N LYS A 373 5.58 -7.86 -17.64
CA LYS A 373 4.79 -8.95 -17.03
C LYS A 373 3.68 -9.43 -17.97
N MET A 374 2.95 -8.50 -18.61
CA MET A 374 1.88 -8.87 -19.53
C MET A 374 2.41 -9.63 -20.74
N ARG A 375 3.53 -9.20 -21.32
CA ARG A 375 4.20 -9.94 -22.39
C ARG A 375 4.60 -11.34 -21.92
N ARG A 376 5.23 -11.45 -20.75
CA ARG A 376 5.62 -12.75 -20.19
C ARG A 376 4.42 -13.69 -20.00
N TYR A 377 3.31 -13.22 -19.46
CA TYR A 377 2.18 -14.11 -19.13
C TYR A 377 1.19 -14.31 -20.26
N LEU A 378 1.09 -13.36 -21.19
CA LEU A 378 0.10 -13.41 -22.27
C LEU A 378 0.73 -13.72 -23.63
N ASP A 379 1.95 -13.27 -23.91
CA ASP A 379 2.60 -13.48 -25.22
C ASP A 379 3.58 -14.63 -25.25
N ALA A 380 4.24 -14.93 -24.13
CA ALA A 380 5.09 -16.12 -24.07
C ALA A 380 4.23 -17.35 -24.35
N VAL A 381 4.61 -18.10 -25.37
CA VAL A 381 3.92 -19.33 -25.76
C VAL A 381 3.93 -20.25 -24.53
N LYS A 382 2.76 -20.73 -24.11
CA LYS A 382 2.71 -21.80 -23.10
C LYS A 382 3.35 -23.03 -23.72
N HIS A 383 4.59 -23.27 -23.38
CA HIS A 383 5.35 -24.40 -23.89
C HIS A 383 5.02 -25.64 -23.06
N GLU A 384 4.67 -26.74 -23.72
CA GLU A 384 4.59 -28.03 -23.06
C GLU A 384 6.00 -28.59 -22.87
N MET A 385 6.24 -29.13 -21.68
CA MET A 385 7.48 -29.84 -21.39
C MET A 385 7.66 -31.00 -22.35
N SER A 386 8.82 -31.09 -22.99
CA SER A 386 9.16 -32.22 -23.87
C SER A 386 10.57 -32.71 -23.59
N ILE A 387 10.78 -34.00 -23.84
CA ILE A 387 12.08 -34.65 -23.67
C ILE A 387 12.47 -35.27 -25.00
N THR A 388 13.65 -34.93 -25.49
CA THR A 388 14.25 -35.52 -26.67
C THR A 388 15.63 -36.08 -26.33
N TRP A 389 16.05 -37.09 -27.09
CA TRP A 389 17.35 -37.73 -26.94
C TRP A 389 18.14 -37.58 -28.22
N GLN A 390 19.42 -37.20 -28.11
CA GLN A 390 20.37 -37.09 -29.21
C GLN A 390 21.63 -37.88 -28.84
N GLY A 391 21.67 -39.16 -29.22
CA GLY A 391 22.67 -40.09 -28.70
C GLY A 391 22.53 -40.25 -27.19
N ASN A 392 23.61 -40.06 -26.44
CA ASN A 392 23.60 -40.08 -24.96
C ASN A 392 23.14 -38.76 -24.34
N THR A 393 22.87 -37.73 -25.14
CA THR A 393 22.45 -36.42 -24.65
C THR A 393 20.94 -36.39 -24.45
N LYS A 394 20.50 -36.08 -23.23
CA LYS A 394 19.09 -35.84 -22.91
C LYS A 394 18.81 -34.35 -22.94
N VAL A 395 17.81 -33.94 -23.71
CA VAL A 395 17.37 -32.55 -23.83
C VAL A 395 15.95 -32.44 -23.28
N VAL A 396 15.77 -31.61 -22.27
CA VAL A 396 14.49 -31.31 -21.64
C VAL A 396 14.10 -29.89 -22.00
N ASN A 397 13.11 -29.72 -22.88
CA ASN A 397 12.62 -28.41 -23.28
C ASN A 397 11.49 -27.97 -22.35
N TYR A 398 11.55 -26.71 -21.91
CA TYR A 398 10.56 -26.06 -21.05
C TYR A 398 10.15 -26.92 -19.85
N PRO A 399 11.12 -27.35 -19.02
CA PRO A 399 10.82 -28.18 -17.86
C PRO A 399 9.85 -27.47 -16.91
N VAL A 400 8.91 -28.23 -16.37
CA VAL A 400 8.02 -27.74 -15.31
C VAL A 400 8.86 -27.52 -14.05
N SER A 401 8.67 -26.37 -13.39
CA SER A 401 9.22 -26.09 -12.06
C SER A 401 8.12 -26.13 -11.02
N GLU A 402 8.45 -26.54 -9.80
CA GLU A 402 7.49 -26.59 -8.69
C GLU A 402 7.22 -25.20 -8.11
N SER A 403 8.27 -24.39 -7.98
CA SER A 403 8.15 -23.00 -7.52
C SER A 403 9.32 -22.14 -7.99
N THR A 404 9.10 -20.82 -8.02
CA THR A 404 10.15 -19.82 -8.27
C THR A 404 9.90 -18.60 -7.41
N ASN A 405 10.97 -17.97 -6.91
CA ASN A 405 10.89 -16.67 -6.23
C ASN A 405 11.18 -15.48 -7.16
N THR A 406 11.49 -15.75 -8.43
CA THR A 406 11.84 -14.72 -9.42
C THR A 406 10.93 -14.78 -10.64
N ASP A 407 10.58 -13.60 -11.15
CA ASP A 407 9.95 -13.39 -12.43
C ASP A 407 10.94 -12.85 -13.47
N ILE A 408 12.24 -12.89 -13.17
CA ILE A 408 13.29 -12.48 -14.10
C ILE A 408 13.72 -13.65 -14.97
N LEU A 409 13.86 -14.85 -14.40
CA LEU A 409 14.37 -16.01 -15.13
C LEU A 409 13.27 -17.04 -15.42
N GLU A 410 13.45 -17.75 -16.52
CA GLU A 410 12.70 -18.95 -16.89
C GLU A 410 13.68 -19.97 -17.48
N VAL A 411 13.55 -21.24 -17.06
CA VAL A 411 14.35 -22.33 -17.65
C VAL A 411 13.72 -22.72 -18.99
N LYS A 412 14.39 -22.35 -20.07
CA LYS A 412 13.98 -22.68 -21.45
C LYS A 412 14.32 -24.11 -21.80
N GLN A 413 15.49 -24.59 -21.41
CA GLN A 413 15.97 -25.93 -21.78
C GLN A 413 17.04 -26.42 -20.81
N VAL A 414 17.07 -27.72 -20.55
CA VAL A 414 18.16 -28.39 -19.84
C VAL A 414 18.75 -29.46 -20.74
N VAL A 415 20.05 -29.40 -20.96
CA VAL A 415 20.82 -30.39 -21.74
C VAL A 415 21.72 -31.15 -20.78
N LEU A 416 21.55 -32.47 -20.72
CA LEU A 416 22.31 -33.37 -19.86
C LEU A 416 23.24 -34.21 -20.73
N THR A 417 24.54 -34.17 -20.43
CA THR A 417 25.57 -35.00 -21.06
C THR A 417 26.37 -35.74 -19.99
N ASP A 418 27.25 -36.65 -20.42
CA ASP A 418 28.17 -37.36 -19.51
C ASP A 418 29.18 -36.42 -18.82
N THR A 419 29.36 -35.20 -19.32
CA THR A 419 30.40 -34.27 -18.86
C THR A 419 29.86 -32.96 -18.29
N ALA A 420 28.60 -32.62 -18.53
CA ALA A 420 28.01 -31.36 -18.07
C ALA A 420 26.49 -31.38 -18.01
N THR A 421 25.95 -30.44 -17.23
CA THR A 421 24.54 -30.04 -17.29
C THR A 421 24.46 -28.59 -17.76
N ILE A 422 23.81 -28.33 -18.90
CA ILE A 422 23.66 -26.99 -19.46
C ILE A 422 22.21 -26.55 -19.27
N VAL A 423 22.02 -25.44 -18.57
CA VAL A 423 20.71 -24.84 -18.34
C VAL A 423 20.62 -23.55 -19.17
N HIS A 424 19.69 -23.52 -20.11
CA HIS A 424 19.37 -22.36 -20.93
C HIS A 424 18.27 -21.56 -20.26
N PHE A 425 18.49 -20.26 -20.11
CA PHE A 425 17.56 -19.33 -19.50
C PHE A 425 17.05 -18.31 -20.50
N ASN A 426 15.75 -18.01 -20.40
CA ASN A 426 15.20 -16.75 -20.86
C ASN A 426 15.16 -15.78 -19.67
N ALA A 427 15.69 -14.58 -19.89
CA ALA A 427 15.64 -13.48 -18.93
C ALA A 427 14.65 -12.41 -19.40
N TYR A 428 13.81 -11.96 -18.48
CA TYR A 428 12.83 -10.91 -18.63
C TYR A 428 13.09 -9.84 -17.58
N TYR A 429 13.56 -8.67 -17.98
CA TYR A 429 13.73 -7.56 -17.04
C TYR A 429 13.48 -6.21 -17.70
N ILE A 430 13.52 -5.15 -16.89
CA ILE A 430 13.28 -3.80 -17.38
C ILE A 430 14.29 -3.49 -18.49
N PRO A 431 13.85 -3.01 -19.68
CA PRO A 431 14.75 -2.62 -20.75
C PRO A 431 15.86 -1.68 -20.25
N LYS A 432 17.11 -1.93 -20.68
CA LYS A 432 18.32 -1.18 -20.27
C LYS A 432 18.69 -1.25 -18.79
N TYR A 433 17.95 -1.99 -17.96
CA TYR A 433 18.42 -2.35 -16.62
C TYR A 433 19.28 -3.61 -16.67
N TRP A 434 20.01 -3.85 -15.59
CA TRP A 434 20.89 -5.01 -15.50
C TRP A 434 20.30 -6.13 -14.65
N ILE A 435 20.66 -7.35 -15.03
CA ILE A 435 20.64 -8.54 -14.18
C ILE A 435 22.08 -8.93 -13.85
N ARG A 436 22.27 -9.67 -12.77
CA ARG A 436 23.56 -10.21 -12.37
C ARG A 436 23.34 -11.62 -11.89
N VAL A 437 24.08 -12.56 -12.47
CA VAL A 437 24.14 -13.94 -12.00
C VAL A 437 25.43 -14.10 -11.21
N SER A 438 25.34 -14.54 -9.97
CA SER A 438 26.49 -14.75 -9.11
C SER A 438 27.38 -15.90 -9.62
N PRO A 439 28.70 -15.77 -9.49
CA PRO A 439 29.63 -16.84 -9.82
C PRO A 439 29.47 -18.07 -8.91
N ASN A 440 28.77 -17.92 -7.77
CA ASN A 440 28.49 -18.99 -6.81
C ASN A 440 27.15 -19.69 -7.05
N CYS A 441 26.48 -19.42 -8.19
CA CYS A 441 25.27 -20.14 -8.54
C CYS A 441 25.54 -21.65 -8.70
N ARG A 442 24.54 -22.47 -8.39
CA ARG A 442 24.66 -23.93 -8.39
C ARG A 442 23.32 -24.60 -8.65
N LEU A 443 23.40 -25.87 -9.03
CA LEU A 443 22.26 -26.77 -8.98
C LEU A 443 22.32 -27.58 -7.70
N VAL A 444 21.16 -27.92 -7.15
CA VAL A 444 21.01 -28.82 -6.00
C VAL A 444 20.00 -29.89 -6.36
N ASP A 445 20.39 -31.16 -6.33
CA ASP A 445 19.47 -32.26 -6.64
C ASP A 445 18.52 -32.58 -5.47
N GLU A 446 17.60 -33.52 -5.69
CA GLU A 446 16.66 -33.99 -4.66
C GLU A 446 17.31 -34.63 -3.41
N LYS A 447 18.60 -35.01 -3.47
CA LYS A 447 19.37 -35.56 -2.35
C LYS A 447 20.20 -34.50 -1.63
N GLY A 448 20.21 -33.27 -2.13
CA GLY A 448 21.02 -32.17 -1.60
C GLY A 448 22.45 -32.13 -2.14
N GLU A 449 22.78 -32.92 -3.15
CA GLU A 449 24.07 -32.87 -3.83
C GLU A 449 24.19 -31.57 -4.64
N MET A 450 25.33 -30.89 -4.55
CA MET A 450 25.55 -29.59 -5.17
C MET A 450 26.43 -29.69 -6.40
N TYR A 451 26.04 -29.01 -7.47
CA TYR A 451 26.72 -29.01 -8.76
C TYR A 451 27.14 -27.57 -9.11
N THR A 452 28.44 -27.34 -9.19
CA THR A 452 29.03 -26.00 -9.31
C THR A 452 29.06 -25.51 -10.76
N LEU A 453 28.94 -24.18 -10.92
CA LEU A 453 29.09 -23.53 -12.22
C LEU A 453 30.50 -23.75 -12.79
N LYS A 454 30.58 -24.17 -14.05
CA LYS A 454 31.83 -24.32 -14.81
C LYS A 454 32.01 -23.24 -15.86
N LYS A 455 30.93 -22.84 -16.53
CA LYS A 455 30.96 -21.89 -17.65
C LYS A 455 29.61 -21.17 -17.78
N ALA A 456 29.64 -19.96 -18.30
CA ALA A 456 28.46 -19.22 -18.74
C ALA A 456 28.65 -18.72 -20.17
N ASP A 457 27.59 -18.74 -20.96
CA ASP A 457 27.54 -18.23 -22.32
C ASP A 457 26.41 -17.20 -22.43
N GLY A 458 26.67 -16.06 -23.07
CA GLY A 458 25.72 -14.94 -23.18
C GLY A 458 25.69 -14.00 -21.97
N ILE A 459 26.27 -14.39 -20.84
CA ILE A 459 26.45 -13.54 -19.65
C ILE A 459 27.80 -13.80 -18.97
N LYS A 460 28.33 -12.81 -18.24
CA LYS A 460 29.51 -12.94 -17.39
C LYS A 460 29.09 -12.97 -15.91
N PRO A 461 29.24 -14.11 -15.21
CA PRO A 461 28.89 -14.21 -13.81
C PRO A 461 29.66 -13.20 -12.96
N GLY A 462 28.98 -12.57 -12.02
CA GLY A 462 29.55 -11.52 -11.17
C GLY A 462 29.59 -10.13 -11.80
N GLU A 463 29.25 -9.96 -13.08
CA GLU A 463 29.16 -8.65 -13.76
C GLU A 463 27.70 -8.26 -14.04
N HIS A 464 27.44 -6.95 -14.19
CA HIS A 464 26.14 -6.45 -14.64
C HIS A 464 25.93 -6.75 -16.12
N PHE A 465 24.84 -7.44 -16.44
CA PHE A 465 24.39 -7.69 -17.81
C PHE A 465 23.14 -6.88 -18.10
N TYR A 466 23.25 -5.89 -18.97
CA TYR A 466 22.16 -4.97 -19.30
C TYR A 466 21.24 -5.56 -20.38
N LEU A 467 19.94 -5.56 -20.11
CA LEU A 467 18.94 -6.08 -21.03
C LEU A 467 18.80 -5.17 -22.26
N PRO A 468 18.55 -5.75 -23.44
CA PRO A 468 18.27 -4.98 -24.65
C PRO A 468 16.95 -4.20 -24.55
N GLU A 469 16.61 -3.42 -25.60
CA GLU A 469 15.36 -2.65 -25.66
C GLU A 469 14.10 -3.52 -25.51
N SER A 470 14.18 -4.80 -25.90
CA SER A 470 13.08 -5.73 -25.71
C SER A 470 12.82 -6.04 -24.23
N GLY A 471 13.81 -5.87 -23.35
CA GLY A 471 13.77 -6.38 -21.98
C GLY A 471 13.99 -7.90 -21.89
N GLU A 472 14.38 -8.54 -23.00
CA GLU A 472 14.48 -9.99 -23.11
C GLU A 472 15.87 -10.41 -23.58
N ALA A 473 16.47 -11.41 -22.94
CA ALA A 473 17.75 -11.98 -23.34
C ALA A 473 17.81 -13.49 -23.09
N GLU A 474 18.63 -14.19 -23.87
CA GLU A 474 18.92 -15.61 -23.64
C GLU A 474 20.38 -15.78 -23.22
N PHE A 475 20.62 -16.67 -22.27
CA PHE A 475 21.96 -17.09 -21.86
C PHE A 475 21.93 -18.54 -21.38
N SER A 476 23.08 -19.18 -21.23
CA SER A 476 23.17 -20.50 -20.63
C SER A 476 24.26 -20.59 -19.56
N LEU A 477 24.01 -21.45 -18.58
CA LEU A 477 24.92 -21.76 -17.50
C LEU A 477 25.24 -23.26 -17.57
N THR A 478 26.52 -23.59 -17.60
CA THR A 478 27.03 -24.96 -17.64
C THR A 478 27.57 -25.34 -16.27
N PHE A 479 27.03 -26.41 -15.70
CA PHE A 479 27.37 -26.96 -14.40
C PHE A 479 28.02 -28.35 -14.55
N GLU A 480 28.48 -28.88 -13.42
CA GLU A 480 28.85 -30.30 -13.30
C GLU A 480 27.73 -31.24 -13.81
N PRO A 481 28.07 -32.42 -14.33
CA PRO A 481 27.07 -33.36 -14.81
C PRO A 481 26.21 -33.84 -13.64
N LEU A 482 24.89 -33.71 -13.77
CA LEU A 482 23.95 -34.33 -12.84
C LEU A 482 24.04 -35.85 -13.00
N SER A 483 23.90 -36.58 -11.89
CA SER A 483 23.79 -38.03 -11.94
C SER A 483 22.60 -38.45 -12.80
N SER A 484 22.74 -39.54 -13.56
CA SER A 484 21.67 -40.08 -14.43
C SER A 484 20.41 -40.49 -13.65
N SER A 485 20.52 -40.67 -12.33
CA SER A 485 19.40 -40.96 -11.43
C SER A 485 18.58 -39.73 -11.02
N VAL A 486 19.08 -38.51 -11.26
CA VAL A 486 18.44 -37.26 -10.85
C VAL A 486 17.18 -37.02 -11.66
N GLN A 487 16.08 -36.79 -10.97
CA GLN A 487 14.77 -36.54 -11.58
C GLN A 487 14.42 -35.06 -11.61
N SER A 488 14.97 -34.28 -10.69
CA SER A 488 14.73 -32.85 -10.57
C SER A 488 15.91 -32.14 -9.92
N PHE A 489 15.99 -30.83 -10.12
CA PHE A 489 16.97 -30.00 -9.42
C PHE A 489 16.40 -28.64 -9.05
N ASN A 490 17.04 -28.00 -8.07
CA ASN A 490 16.85 -26.60 -7.72
C ASN A 490 18.01 -25.79 -8.29
N PHE A 491 17.72 -24.67 -8.97
CA PHE A 491 18.72 -23.66 -9.28
C PHE A 491 18.71 -22.59 -8.18
N THR A 492 19.88 -22.26 -7.65
CA THR A 492 20.08 -21.13 -6.73
C THR A 492 21.15 -20.21 -7.29
N GLU A 493 20.85 -18.91 -7.38
CA GLU A 493 21.78 -17.90 -7.88
C GLU A 493 22.95 -17.68 -6.89
N GLY A 494 22.76 -17.88 -5.58
CA GLY A 494 23.84 -17.79 -4.60
C GLY A 494 23.55 -18.46 -3.25
N THR A 495 23.86 -17.76 -2.16
CA THR A 495 23.70 -18.19 -0.75
C THR A 495 22.80 -17.26 0.06
N GLU A 496 22.44 -16.10 -0.46
CA GLU A 496 21.66 -15.11 0.26
C GLU A 496 20.17 -15.42 0.17
N LYS A 497 19.42 -14.92 1.16
CA LYS A 497 17.98 -15.18 1.28
C LYS A 497 17.16 -14.69 0.08
N ASN A 498 17.64 -13.65 -0.60
CA ASN A 498 16.92 -12.99 -1.70
C ASN A 498 17.44 -13.41 -3.09
N ASP A 499 18.40 -14.34 -3.15
CA ASP A 499 18.93 -14.83 -4.43
C ASP A 499 17.84 -15.56 -5.20
N TRP A 500 17.93 -15.56 -6.52
CA TRP A 500 16.95 -16.23 -7.35
C TRP A 500 16.97 -17.74 -7.11
N GLN A 501 15.78 -18.29 -6.92
CA GLN A 501 15.54 -19.71 -6.73
C GLN A 501 14.48 -20.19 -7.70
N ILE A 502 14.79 -21.26 -8.42
CA ILE A 502 13.86 -22.00 -9.27
C ILE A 502 13.94 -23.45 -8.80
N ASN A 503 12.90 -23.91 -8.14
CA ASN A 503 12.89 -25.17 -7.42
C ASN A 503 12.11 -26.25 -8.16
N GLY A 504 12.55 -27.50 -8.03
CA GLY A 504 11.90 -28.68 -8.59
C GLY A 504 11.82 -28.64 -10.11
N VAL A 505 12.87 -28.18 -10.80
CA VAL A 505 12.96 -28.22 -12.26
C VAL A 505 13.00 -29.67 -12.70
N ARG A 506 11.90 -30.15 -13.30
CA ARG A 506 11.73 -31.57 -13.65
C ARG A 506 12.57 -31.95 -14.86
N LEU A 507 13.18 -33.12 -14.78
CA LEU A 507 13.92 -33.76 -15.88
C LEU A 507 13.16 -34.94 -16.47
N ASN A 508 12.03 -35.35 -15.89
CA ASN A 508 11.15 -36.41 -16.35
C ASN A 508 9.70 -35.91 -16.49
N LYS A 509 8.87 -36.66 -17.21
CA LYS A 509 7.46 -36.31 -17.41
C LYS A 509 6.64 -36.54 -16.15
#